data_AF-A0A4Y9LMN3-F1
#
_entry.id   AF-A0A4Y9LMN3-F1
#
_cell.length_a   1.000
_cell.length_b   1.000
_cell.length_c   1.000
_cell.angle_alpha   90.00
_cell.angle_beta   90.00
_cell.angle_gamma   90.00
#
_symmetry.space_group_name_H-M   'P 1'
#
loop_
_entity.id
_entity.type
_entity.pdbx_description
1 polymer ?
#
loop_
_entity_poly.entity_id
_entity_poly.type
_entity_poly.pdbx_seq_one_letter_code
_entity_poly.pdbx_strand_id
1 'polypeptide(L)'
;MGLALPQSFADCMRDETTAQEQLSTVWGTAPVALRDRCEGEATAGGSQSYVDLLTCVQMAEWAKSPSTATRLRGASKDRNSQ
;
A
#
# COMPACT_ATOMS: atom_id res chain seq x y z
N MET A 1 19.64 -14.07 10.83
CA MET A 1 19.01 -12.87 10.23
C MET A 1 18.05 -12.30 11.24
N GLY A 2 18.28 -11.09 11.73
CA GLY A 2 17.41 -10.45 12.72
C GLY A 2 17.45 -8.95 12.50
N LEU A 3 16.63 -8.46 11.58
CA LEU A 3 16.33 -7.03 11.48
C LEU A 3 15.29 -6.69 12.55
N ALA A 4 15.66 -6.87 13.82
CA ALA A 4 14.89 -6.29 14.91
C ALA A 4 15.32 -4.83 15.01
N LEU A 5 14.71 -3.97 14.20
CA LEU A 5 14.79 -2.54 14.46
C LEU A 5 14.08 -2.33 15.81
N PRO A 6 14.74 -1.79 16.85
CA PRO A 6 14.06 -1.47 18.09
C PRO A 6 13.21 -0.22 17.82
N GLN A 7 12.09 -0.38 17.12
CA GLN A 7 11.06 0.64 17.11
C GLN A 7 10.55 0.72 18.53
N SER A 8 10.71 1.89 19.14
CA SER A 8 10.15 2.10 20.47
C SER A 8 8.62 2.07 20.34
N PHE A 9 7.94 1.69 21.42
CA PHE A 9 6.48 1.77 21.45
C PHE A 9 5.99 3.19 21.13
N ALA A 10 6.75 4.22 21.52
CA ALA A 10 6.44 5.61 21.22
C ALA A 10 6.47 5.91 19.71
N ASP A 11 7.45 5.37 18.99
CA ASP A 11 7.54 5.55 17.53
C ASP A 11 6.37 4.85 16.82
N CYS A 12 6.05 3.62 17.23
CA CYS A 12 4.89 2.89 16.72
C CYS A 12 3.58 3.67 16.93
N MET A 13 3.32 4.15 18.14
CA MET A 13 2.12 4.92 18.44
C MET A 13 2.06 6.25 17.69
N ARG A 14 3.21 6.90 17.47
CA ARG A 14 3.29 8.11 16.67
C ARG A 14 2.87 7.81 15.23
N ASP A 15 3.44 6.76 14.63
CA ASP A 15 3.16 6.38 13.25
C ASP A 15 1.69 5.96 13.07
N GLU A 16 1.11 5.22 14.01
CA GLU A 16 -0.33 4.89 14.04
C GLU A 16 -1.21 6.14 14.13
N THR A 17 -0.88 7.09 15.01
CA THR A 17 -1.64 8.34 15.17
C THR A 17 -1.57 9.20 13.91
N THR A 18 -0.37 9.36 13.36
CA THR A 18 -0.14 10.09 12.10
C THR A 18 -0.87 9.42 10.93
N ALA A 19 -0.90 8.09 10.88
CA ALA A 19 -1.64 7.36 9.86
C ALA A 19 -3.16 7.57 10.01
N GLN A 20 -3.68 7.56 11.24
CA GLN A 20 -5.09 7.83 11.52
C GLN A 20 -5.51 9.24 11.06
N GLU A 21 -4.69 10.25 11.34
CA GLU A 21 -4.92 11.64 10.91
C GLU A 21 -4.96 11.75 9.38
N GLN A 22 -3.99 11.16 8.69
CA GLN A 22 -3.96 11.14 7.22
C GLN A 22 -5.15 10.37 6.63
N LEU A 23 -5.49 9.22 7.22
CA LEU A 23 -6.62 8.41 6.79
C LEU A 23 -7.92 9.22 6.86
N SER A 24 -8.13 9.99 7.94
CA SER A 24 -9.32 10.84 8.09
C SER A 24 -9.54 11.82 6.92
N THR A 25 -8.46 12.27 6.29
CA THR A 25 -8.49 13.20 5.16
C THR A 25 -8.89 12.51 3.86
N VAL A 26 -8.43 11.27 3.62
CA VAL A 26 -8.64 10.55 2.36
C VAL A 26 -9.83 9.59 2.39
N TRP A 27 -10.23 9.13 3.58
CA TRP A 27 -11.25 8.10 3.76
C TRP A 27 -12.62 8.49 3.19
N GLY A 28 -13.03 9.74 3.42
CA GLY A 28 -14.32 10.26 2.92
C GLY A 28 -14.41 10.28 1.39
N THR A 29 -13.27 10.41 0.71
CA THR A 29 -13.18 10.42 -0.76
C THR A 29 -12.95 9.03 -1.37
N ALA A 30 -12.57 8.04 -0.55
CA ALA A 30 -12.29 6.69 -1.02
C ALA A 30 -13.59 5.97 -1.43
N PRO A 31 -13.62 5.28 -2.59
CA PRO A 31 -14.75 4.45 -2.99
C PRO A 31 -15.10 3.41 -1.91
N VAL A 32 -16.38 3.08 -1.73
CA VAL A 32 -16.84 2.09 -0.73
C VAL A 32 -16.11 0.75 -0.92
N ALA A 33 -16.06 0.23 -2.16
CA ALA A 33 -15.37 -1.02 -2.46
C ALA A 33 -13.86 -0.99 -2.14
N LEU A 34 -13.22 0.18 -2.20
CA LEU A 34 -11.82 0.32 -1.80
C LEU A 34 -11.68 0.25 -0.28
N ARG A 35 -12.56 0.93 0.44
CA ARG A 35 -12.60 0.91 1.91
C ARG A 35 -12.81 -0.50 2.46
N ASP A 36 -13.82 -1.20 1.94
CA ASP A 36 -14.13 -2.57 2.36
C ASP A 36 -12.94 -3.53 2.12
N ARG A 37 -12.27 -3.38 0.96
CA ARG A 37 -11.07 -4.18 0.65
C ARG A 37 -9.95 -3.88 1.63
N CYS A 38 -9.64 -2.60 1.84
CA CYS A 38 -8.52 -2.20 2.68
C CYS A 38 -8.76 -2.48 4.17
N GLU A 39 -10.01 -2.40 4.66
CA GLU A 39 -10.37 -2.86 6.01
C GLU A 39 -10.16 -4.37 6.16
N GLY A 40 -10.53 -5.16 5.14
CA GLY A 40 -10.29 -6.60 5.12
C GLY A 40 -8.80 -6.94 5.17
N GLU A 41 -7.97 -6.26 4.39
CA GLU A 41 -6.50 -6.43 4.38
C GLU A 41 -5.88 -6.01 5.72
N ALA A 42 -6.25 -4.84 6.25
CA ALA A 42 -5.72 -4.32 7.51
C ALA A 42 -6.14 -5.17 8.74
N THR A 43 -7.21 -5.96 8.64
CA THR A 43 -7.66 -6.85 9.72
C THR A 43 -7.15 -8.29 9.56
N ALA A 44 -6.66 -8.67 8.39
CA ALA A 44 -6.23 -10.04 8.08
C ALA A 44 -5.08 -10.54 8.99
N GLY A 45 -4.27 -9.63 9.53
CA GLY A 45 -3.20 -9.91 10.48
C GLY A 45 -3.67 -10.16 11.93
N GLY A 46 -4.96 -10.05 12.23
CA GLY A 46 -5.53 -10.23 13.58
C GLY A 46 -5.59 -8.96 14.43
N SER A 47 -5.05 -7.85 13.94
CA SER A 47 -5.15 -6.52 14.55
C SER A 47 -5.29 -5.47 13.47
N GLN A 48 -6.13 -4.45 13.69
CA GLN A 48 -6.23 -3.32 12.78
C GLN A 48 -5.08 -2.34 13.02
N SER A 49 -4.29 -2.08 11.97
CA SER A 49 -3.30 -1.00 11.92
C SER A 49 -3.80 0.11 10.98
N TYR A 50 -3.77 1.36 11.46
CA TYR A 50 -4.08 2.51 10.60
C TYR A 50 -3.00 2.71 9.54
N VAL A 51 -1.76 2.30 9.82
CA VAL A 51 -0.66 2.34 8.86
C VAL A 51 -0.93 1.39 7.69
N ASP A 52 -1.37 0.16 7.95
CA ASP A 52 -1.71 -0.80 6.90
C ASP A 52 -2.92 -0.34 6.09
N LEU A 53 -3.95 0.17 6.77
CA LEU A 53 -5.16 0.67 6.13
C LEU A 53 -4.87 1.86 5.21
N LEU A 54 -4.11 2.84 5.71
CA LEU A 54 -3.68 4.00 4.94
C LEU A 54 -2.79 3.58 3.76
N THR A 55 -1.87 2.64 4.00
CA THR A 55 -1.00 2.10 2.96
C THR A 55 -1.84 1.48 1.85
N CYS A 56 -2.82 0.63 2.16
CA CYS A 56 -3.69 0.04 1.13
C CYS A 56 -4.43 1.08 0.29
N VAL A 57 -4.93 2.15 0.91
CA VAL A 57 -5.65 3.23 0.20
C VAL A 57 -4.71 3.99 -0.73
N GLN A 58 -3.54 4.40 -0.24
CA GLN A 58 -2.51 5.04 -1.08
C GLN A 58 -2.06 4.10 -2.20
N MET A 59 -1.94 2.81 -1.86
CA MET A 59 -1.65 1.70 -2.75
C MET A 59 -2.85 1.30 -3.64
N ALA A 60 -3.92 2.09 -3.71
CA ALA A 60 -4.91 1.98 -4.77
C ALA A 60 -4.88 3.20 -5.68
N GLU A 61 -4.64 4.38 -5.11
CA GLU A 61 -4.57 5.64 -5.84
C GLU A 61 -3.37 5.70 -6.80
N TRP A 62 -2.19 5.27 -6.35
CA TRP A 62 -1.01 5.11 -7.21
C TRP A 62 -1.22 4.13 -8.39
N ALA A 63 -2.04 3.08 -8.24
CA ALA A 63 -2.30 2.06 -9.26
C ALA A 63 -3.35 2.53 -10.26
N LYS A 64 -4.28 3.39 -9.81
CA LYS A 64 -5.22 4.11 -10.66
C LYS A 64 -4.52 5.18 -11.50
N SER A 65 -3.45 5.77 -10.96
CA SER A 65 -2.57 6.63 -11.73
C SER A 65 -1.90 5.77 -12.81
N PRO A 66 -2.06 6.09 -14.11
CA PRO A 66 -1.34 5.40 -15.15
C PRO A 66 0.12 5.79 -15.01
N SER A 67 0.86 5.10 -14.13
CA SER A 67 2.30 5.06 -14.20
C SER A 67 2.58 4.71 -15.65
N THR A 68 3.27 5.59 -16.33
CA THR A 68 4.02 5.33 -17.55
C THR A 68 5.05 4.25 -17.22
N ALA A 69 4.56 3.04 -16.93
CA ALA A 69 5.30 1.83 -17.17
C ALA A 69 5.57 1.89 -18.65
N THR A 70 6.71 2.51 -18.99
CA THR A 70 7.39 2.36 -20.27
C THR A 70 7.20 0.90 -20.58
N ARG A 71 6.33 0.61 -21.55
CA ARG A 71 6.14 -0.75 -22.05
C ARG A 71 7.55 -1.23 -22.29
N LEU A 72 8.04 -2.13 -21.44
CA LEU A 72 9.34 -2.75 -21.62
C LEU A 72 9.15 -3.51 -22.93
N ARG A 73 9.48 -2.83 -24.02
CA ARG A 73 9.30 -3.28 -25.38
C ARG A 73 10.41 -4.29 -25.54
N GLY A 74 10.12 -5.52 -25.11
CA GLY A 74 11.06 -6.62 -25.15
C GLY A 74 11.60 -6.74 -26.56
N ALA A 75 12.92 -6.64 -26.69
CA ALA A 75 13.63 -7.00 -27.91
C ALA A 75 13.62 -8.53 -28.04
N SER A 76 12.43 -9.12 -28.25
CA SER A 76 12.30 -10.48 -28.75
C SER A 76 12.59 -10.44 -30.25
N LYS A 77 13.86 -10.23 -30.61
CA LYS A 77 14.33 -10.42 -31.97
C LYS A 77 14.67 -11.90 -32.12
N ASP A 78 13.83 -12.59 -32.88
CA ASP A 78 14.01 -13.90 -33.50
C ASP A 78 15.36 -14.58 -33.25
N ARG A 79 15.34 -15.66 -32.48
CA ARG A 79 16.33 -16.73 -32.55
C ARG A 79 15.68 -17.96 -33.18
N ASN A 80 15.21 -17.82 -34.41
CA ASN A 80 14.96 -18.97 -35.29
C ASN A 80 15.76 -18.78 -36.57
N SER A 81 17.03 -19.19 -36.54
CA SER A 81 17.84 -19.37 -37.73
C SER A 81 18.68 -20.64 -37.57
N GLN A 82 18.26 -21.65 -38.33
CA GLN A 82 18.98 -22.83 -38.82
C GLN A 82 19.32 -23.96 -37.84
#